data_AF-A0A5E4D6R8-F1
#
_entry.id   AF-A0A5E4D6R8-F1
#
_cell.length_a   1.000
_cell.length_b   1.000
_cell.length_c   1.000
_cell.angle_alpha   90.00
_cell.angle_beta   90.00
_cell.angle_gamma   90.00
#
_symmetry.space_group_name_H-M   'P 1'
#
loop_
_entity.id
_entity.type
_entity.pdbx_description
1 polymer ?
#
loop_
_entity_poly.entity_id
_entity_poly.type
_entity_poly.pdbx_seq_one_letter_code
_entity_poly.pdbx_strand_id
1 'polypeptide(L)'
;MSFGPVALSLTASFMSAVTVLGTPSEVYRFGASFILFFISYTFVIIFTSELFLPVFYRSGITSTYEYLQLRFNKVVRYAATVIYIVQTILYTGVVVYAPALALNQVTGFDLWGSVFATGIVCTFYCTLGGLKAVVWTDAFQMIVMIVGFLTVLIQGSAHNGGLQNVLEQASNGSRLHIVDFDVDPLRRHTLWTISVGGTFTWLGIYGVNQSTIQRCISCKTEKHAKL
;
A
#
# COMPACT_ATOMS: atom_id res chain seq x y z
N MET A 1 -7.57 9.52 17.85
CA MET A 1 -7.82 10.45 16.71
C MET A 1 -9.23 10.24 16.16
N SER A 2 -9.73 11.13 15.27
CA SER A 2 -10.98 10.87 14.51
C SER A 2 -10.71 9.81 13.43
N PHE A 3 -11.74 9.10 12.97
CA PHE A 3 -11.62 7.98 12.02
C PHE A 3 -11.12 8.44 10.64
N GLY A 4 -11.61 9.57 10.12
CA GLY A 4 -11.28 10.06 8.77
C GLY A 4 -9.78 10.23 8.50
N PRO A 5 -9.03 11.01 9.32
CA PRO A 5 -7.59 11.17 9.13
C PRO A 5 -6.80 9.86 9.24
N VAL A 6 -7.25 8.92 10.08
CA VAL A 6 -6.61 7.62 10.25
C VAL A 6 -6.85 6.75 9.01
N ALA A 7 -8.08 6.70 8.50
CA ALA A 7 -8.41 5.97 7.27
C ALA A 7 -7.64 6.53 6.05
N LEU A 8 -7.53 7.85 5.93
CA LEU A 8 -6.76 8.51 4.87
C LEU A 8 -5.26 8.18 4.98
N SER A 9 -4.67 8.27 6.17
CA SER A 9 -3.27 7.94 6.37
C SER A 9 -2.97 6.46 6.16
N LEU A 10 -3.87 5.55 6.57
CA LEU A 10 -3.76 4.13 6.24
C LEU A 10 -3.75 3.92 4.72
N THR A 11 -4.68 4.54 4.00
CA THR A 11 -4.73 4.43 2.54
C THR A 11 -3.46 5.00 1.89
N ALA A 12 -3.01 6.17 2.33
CA ALA A 12 -1.82 6.84 1.82
C ALA A 12 -0.54 5.99 2.02
N SER A 13 -0.37 5.41 3.21
CA SER A 13 0.85 4.68 3.54
C SER A 13 1.00 3.36 2.79
N PHE A 14 -0.10 2.77 2.32
CA PHE A 14 -0.04 1.58 1.47
C PHE A 14 0.10 1.93 -0.02
N MET A 15 -0.15 3.19 -0.41
CA MET A 15 0.14 3.71 -1.73
C MET A 15 1.61 4.12 -1.85
N SER A 16 2.50 3.14 -2.06
CA SER A 16 3.93 3.41 -2.31
C SER A 16 4.19 3.74 -3.79
N ALA A 17 5.34 4.36 -4.07
CA ALA A 17 5.80 4.60 -5.44
C ALA A 17 5.88 3.31 -6.28
N VAL A 18 6.17 2.17 -5.63
CA VAL A 18 6.17 0.84 -6.27
C VAL A 18 4.78 0.48 -6.74
N THR A 19 3.74 0.73 -5.94
CA THR A 19 2.35 0.48 -6.35
C THR A 19 1.94 1.42 -7.49
N VAL A 20 2.31 2.70 -7.39
CA VAL A 20 1.97 3.76 -8.35
C VAL A 20 2.55 3.49 -9.74
N LEU A 21 3.81 3.05 -9.82
CA LEU A 21 4.49 2.76 -11.09
C LEU A 21 4.32 1.30 -11.54
N GLY A 22 4.30 0.38 -10.59
CA GLY A 22 4.20 -1.05 -10.83
C GLY A 22 2.83 -1.48 -11.33
N THR A 23 1.75 -0.98 -10.73
CA THR A 23 0.38 -1.41 -11.09
C THR A 23 0.03 -1.10 -12.54
N PRO A 24 0.26 0.12 -13.08
CA PRO A 24 0.01 0.40 -14.49
C PRO A 24 0.87 -0.46 -15.42
N SER A 25 2.14 -0.73 -15.04
CA SER A 25 3.03 -1.58 -15.83
C SER A 25 2.56 -3.04 -15.88
N GLU A 26 2.01 -3.55 -14.78
CA GLU A 26 1.44 -4.89 -14.69
C GLU A 26 0.19 -5.00 -15.57
N VAL A 27 -0.71 -4.01 -15.49
CA VAL A 27 -1.92 -3.95 -16.33
C VAL A 27 -1.57 -3.83 -17.81
N TYR A 28 -0.55 -3.04 -18.15
CA TYR A 28 -0.10 -2.88 -19.53
C TYR A 28 0.46 -4.18 -20.13
N ARG A 29 1.18 -4.98 -19.32
CA ARG A 29 1.83 -6.22 -19.79
C ARG A 29 0.94 -7.45 -19.72
N PHE A 30 0.12 -7.57 -18.68
CA PHE A 30 -0.62 -8.79 -18.36
C PHE A 30 -2.15 -8.63 -18.36
N GLY A 31 -2.64 -7.40 -18.60
CA GLY A 31 -4.07 -7.13 -18.76
C GLY A 31 -4.77 -6.61 -17.50
N ALA A 32 -6.06 -6.30 -17.66
CA ALA A 32 -6.89 -5.63 -16.65
C ALA A 32 -7.34 -6.56 -15.50
N SER A 33 -6.97 -7.84 -15.51
CA SER A 33 -7.33 -8.80 -14.45
C SER A 33 -6.85 -8.39 -13.07
N PHE A 34 -5.83 -7.51 -12.99
CA PHE A 34 -5.37 -6.91 -11.73
C PHE A 34 -6.49 -6.20 -10.94
N ILE A 35 -7.56 -5.73 -11.59
CA ILE A 35 -8.70 -5.09 -10.91
C ILE A 35 -9.39 -6.02 -9.90
N LEU A 36 -9.26 -7.35 -10.08
CA LEU A 36 -9.81 -8.35 -9.17
C LEU A 36 -9.22 -8.28 -7.77
N PHE A 37 -8.04 -7.66 -7.58
CA PHE A 37 -7.48 -7.42 -6.25
C PHE A 37 -8.41 -6.59 -5.35
N PHE A 38 -9.36 -5.84 -5.91
CA PHE A 38 -10.39 -5.15 -5.12
C PHE A 38 -11.20 -6.13 -4.26
N ILE A 39 -11.51 -7.32 -4.78
CA ILE A 39 -12.19 -8.39 -4.04
C ILE A 39 -11.31 -8.85 -2.88
N SER A 40 -10.02 -9.09 -3.16
CA SER A 40 -9.06 -9.54 -2.14
C SER A 40 -8.91 -8.52 -1.03
N TYR A 41 -8.74 -7.23 -1.37
CA TYR A 41 -8.64 -6.14 -0.39
C TYR A 41 -9.90 -6.00 0.44
N THR A 42 -11.09 -6.19 -0.15
CA THR A 42 -12.36 -6.18 0.60
C THR A 42 -12.34 -7.24 1.71
N PHE A 43 -11.98 -8.48 1.38
CA PHE A 43 -11.86 -9.54 2.37
C PHE A 43 -10.78 -9.27 3.41
N VAL A 44 -9.62 -8.75 3.00
CA VAL A 44 -8.51 -8.41 3.90
C VAL A 44 -8.94 -7.37 4.93
N ILE A 45 -9.65 -6.33 4.50
CA ILE A 45 -10.15 -5.27 5.39
C ILE A 45 -11.15 -5.86 6.39
N ILE A 46 -12.11 -6.66 5.93
CA ILE A 46 -13.11 -7.31 6.80
C ILE A 46 -12.43 -8.21 7.84
N PHE A 47 -11.52 -9.08 7.42
CA PHE A 47 -10.81 -9.96 8.35
C PHE A 47 -9.92 -9.18 9.31
N THR A 48 -9.24 -8.14 8.83
CA THR A 48 -8.39 -7.30 9.69
C THR A 48 -9.22 -6.56 10.74
N SER A 49 -10.36 -5.97 10.37
CA SER A 49 -11.20 -5.18 11.27
C SER A 49 -11.97 -6.05 12.28
N GLU A 50 -12.41 -7.25 11.88
CA GLU A 50 -13.22 -8.12 12.76
C GLU A 50 -12.40 -9.15 13.55
N LEU A 51 -11.29 -9.65 13.01
CA LEU A 51 -10.51 -10.71 13.67
C LEU A 51 -9.25 -10.16 14.37
N PHE A 52 -8.44 -9.38 13.66
CA PHE A 52 -7.14 -8.94 14.18
C PHE A 52 -7.25 -7.72 15.08
N LEU A 53 -7.98 -6.71 14.63
CA LEU A 53 -8.08 -5.42 15.33
C LEU A 53 -8.62 -5.53 16.76
N PRO A 54 -9.69 -6.30 17.06
CA PRO A 54 -10.20 -6.40 18.44
C PRO A 54 -9.19 -7.02 19.39
N VAL A 55 -8.41 -7.99 18.92
CA VAL A 55 -7.37 -8.66 19.71
C VAL A 55 -6.28 -7.67 20.11
N PHE A 56 -5.76 -6.91 19.14
CA PHE A 56 -4.70 -5.93 19.42
C PHE A 56 -5.22 -4.74 20.23
N TYR A 57 -6.40 -4.21 19.89
CA TYR A 57 -6.97 -3.05 20.57
C TYR A 57 -7.28 -3.33 22.05
N ARG A 58 -7.87 -4.50 22.36
CA ARG A 58 -8.22 -4.88 23.74
C ARG A 58 -7.01 -5.30 24.57
N SER A 59 -5.92 -5.71 23.94
CA SER A 59 -4.68 -6.08 24.64
C SER A 59 -3.91 -4.87 25.20
N GLY A 60 -4.26 -3.64 24.80
CA GLY A 60 -3.60 -2.42 25.30
C GLY A 60 -2.11 -2.31 24.98
N ILE A 61 -1.64 -3.06 23.98
CA ILE A 61 -0.23 -3.10 23.58
C ILE A 61 0.12 -1.89 22.71
N THR A 62 1.39 -1.49 22.74
CA THR A 62 1.89 -0.40 21.86
C THR A 62 2.48 -0.94 20.56
N SER A 63 2.97 -2.18 20.58
CA SER A 63 3.55 -2.85 19.42
C SER A 63 2.88 -4.19 19.13
N THR A 64 2.66 -4.52 17.86
CA THR A 64 2.18 -5.83 17.44
C THR A 64 3.10 -6.97 17.91
N TYR A 65 4.41 -6.72 18.04
CA TYR A 65 5.37 -7.73 18.54
C TYR A 65 5.25 -7.97 20.05
N GLU A 66 4.68 -7.04 20.81
CA GLU A 66 4.41 -7.23 22.23
C GLU A 66 3.37 -8.33 22.45
N TYR A 67 2.41 -8.47 21.53
CA TYR A 67 1.47 -9.59 21.53
C TYR A 67 2.18 -10.94 21.46
N LEU A 68 3.26 -11.06 20.69
CA LEU A 68 4.03 -12.31 20.60
C LEU A 68 4.70 -12.66 21.93
N GLN A 69 5.11 -11.66 22.72
CA GLN A 69 5.62 -11.89 24.06
C GLN A 69 4.53 -12.36 25.02
N LEU A 70 3.34 -11.76 24.96
CA LEU A 70 2.19 -12.16 25.79
C LEU A 70 1.72 -13.58 25.45
N ARG A 71 1.77 -13.96 24.17
CA ARG A 71 1.29 -15.27 23.69
C ARG A 71 2.31 -16.40 23.81
N PHE A 72 3.59 -16.08 23.63
CA PHE A 72 4.69 -17.05 23.58
C PHE A 72 5.75 -16.71 24.63
N ASN A 73 6.78 -15.93 24.27
CA ASN A 73 7.86 -15.54 25.16
C ASN A 73 8.65 -14.33 24.59
N LYS A 74 9.60 -13.82 25.38
CA LYS A 74 10.45 -12.68 25.00
C LYS A 74 11.33 -12.96 23.78
N VAL A 75 11.83 -14.19 23.62
CA VAL A 75 12.73 -14.56 22.51
C VAL A 75 12.02 -14.40 21.17
N VAL A 76 10.77 -14.86 21.06
CA VAL A 76 9.94 -14.72 19.85
C VAL A 76 9.69 -13.26 19.52
N ARG A 77 9.42 -12.41 20.51
CA ARG A 77 9.29 -10.96 20.31
C ARG A 77 10.55 -10.36 19.71
N TYR A 78 11.72 -10.61 20.31
CA TYR A 78 12.98 -10.05 19.81
C TYR A 78 13.30 -10.54 18.40
N ALA A 79 13.14 -11.84 18.13
CA ALA A 79 13.35 -12.40 16.80
C ALA A 79 12.46 -11.73 15.74
N ALA A 80 11.15 -11.62 16.01
CA ALA A 80 10.20 -10.99 15.10
C ALA A 80 10.49 -9.49 14.89
N THR A 81 10.86 -8.78 15.95
CA THR A 81 11.24 -7.35 15.86
C THR A 81 12.50 -7.15 15.02
N VAL A 82 13.53 -7.99 15.17
CA VAL A 82 14.76 -7.89 14.36
C VAL A 82 14.47 -8.16 12.89
N ILE A 83 13.69 -9.22 12.59
CA ILE A 83 13.28 -9.55 11.22
C ILE A 83 12.53 -8.37 10.59
N TYR A 84 11.59 -7.77 11.33
CA TYR A 84 10.84 -6.62 10.85
C TYR A 84 11.71 -5.39 10.59
N ILE A 85 12.65 -5.08 11.48
CA ILE A 85 13.56 -3.93 11.30
C ILE A 85 14.39 -4.13 10.01
N VAL A 86 14.97 -5.31 9.81
CA VAL A 86 15.75 -5.62 8.61
C VAL A 86 14.88 -5.52 7.35
N GLN A 87 13.70 -6.13 7.36
CA GLN A 87 12.75 -6.04 6.24
C GLN A 87 12.36 -4.58 5.93
N THR A 88 12.11 -3.78 6.97
CA THR A 88 11.69 -2.38 6.83
C THR A 88 12.81 -1.53 6.25
N ILE A 89 14.07 -1.74 6.66
CA ILE A 89 15.23 -1.02 6.09
C ILE A 89 15.35 -1.32 4.59
N LEU A 90 15.28 -2.59 4.20
CA LEU A 90 15.36 -3.00 2.81
C LEU A 90 14.20 -2.43 1.98
N TYR A 91 12.97 -2.56 2.48
CA TYR A 91 11.78 -2.06 1.81
C TYR A 91 11.82 -0.52 1.65
N THR A 92 12.23 0.21 2.69
CA THR A 92 12.33 1.68 2.64
C THR A 92 13.33 2.12 1.58
N GLY A 93 14.45 1.41 1.43
CA GLY A 93 15.42 1.67 0.36
C GLY A 93 14.78 1.58 -1.04
N VAL A 94 14.00 0.53 -1.31
CA VAL A 94 13.27 0.36 -2.57
C VAL A 94 12.23 1.47 -2.78
N VAL A 95 11.49 1.82 -1.73
CA VAL A 95 10.44 2.84 -1.78
C VAL A 95 11.00 4.23 -2.04
N VAL A 96 12.20 4.58 -1.54
CA VAL A 96 12.86 5.86 -1.81
C VAL A 96 13.52 5.86 -3.20
N TYR A 97 14.02 4.71 -3.65
CA TYR A 97 14.68 4.58 -4.95
C TYR A 97 13.70 4.75 -6.13
N ALA A 98 12.53 4.11 -6.09
CA ALA A 98 11.55 4.15 -7.19
C ALA A 98 11.16 5.58 -7.65
N PRO A 99 10.76 6.52 -6.76
CA PRO A 99 10.42 7.88 -7.17
C PRO A 99 11.66 8.70 -7.56
N ALA A 100 12.82 8.46 -6.95
CA ALA A 100 14.06 9.11 -7.36
C ALA A 100 14.46 8.71 -8.79
N LEU A 101 14.26 7.45 -9.16
CA LEU A 101 14.45 6.97 -10.52
C LEU A 101 13.48 7.63 -11.50
N ALA A 102 12.19 7.69 -11.14
CA ALA A 102 11.20 8.38 -11.97
C ALA A 102 11.55 9.87 -12.16
N LEU A 103 11.99 10.55 -11.10
CA LEU A 103 12.41 11.96 -11.15
C LEU A 103 13.64 12.14 -12.05
N ASN A 104 14.65 11.28 -11.91
CA ASN A 104 15.84 11.28 -12.76
C ASN A 104 15.47 11.11 -14.25
N GLN A 105 14.54 10.22 -14.58
CA GLN A 105 14.11 9.99 -15.97
C GLN A 105 13.38 11.20 -16.59
N VAL A 106 12.61 11.95 -15.81
CA VAL A 106 11.82 13.09 -16.32
C VAL A 106 12.63 14.39 -16.34
N THR A 107 13.48 14.62 -15.34
CA THR A 107 14.18 15.89 -15.14
C THR A 107 15.67 15.85 -15.50
N GLY A 108 16.25 14.65 -15.62
CA GLY A 108 17.70 14.45 -15.75
C GLY A 108 18.50 14.71 -14.46
N PHE A 109 17.83 14.99 -13.34
CA PHE A 109 18.49 15.27 -12.05
C PHE A 109 19.23 14.04 -11.51
N ASP A 110 20.37 14.23 -10.82
CA ASP A 110 21.15 13.11 -10.30
C ASP A 110 20.33 12.17 -9.40
N LEU A 111 20.45 10.87 -9.66
CA LEU A 111 19.68 9.84 -8.96
C LEU A 111 20.03 9.80 -7.47
N TRP A 112 21.33 9.79 -7.16
CA TRP A 112 21.79 9.72 -5.78
C TRP A 112 21.49 11.00 -5.02
N GLY A 113 21.64 12.16 -5.66
CA GLY A 113 21.22 13.46 -5.13
C GLY A 113 19.73 13.49 -4.78
N SER A 114 18.87 12.93 -5.62
CA SER A 114 17.42 12.81 -5.36
C SER A 114 17.14 11.89 -4.16
N VAL A 115 17.81 10.74 -4.07
CA VAL A 115 17.68 9.81 -2.93
C VAL A 115 18.11 10.47 -1.62
N PHE A 116 19.26 11.15 -1.61
CA PHE A 116 19.76 11.84 -0.42
C PHE A 116 18.83 12.99 -0.01
N ALA A 117 18.41 13.83 -0.96
CA ALA A 117 17.52 14.97 -0.67
C ALA A 117 16.19 14.51 -0.09
N THR A 118 15.54 13.52 -0.71
CA THR A 118 14.28 12.96 -0.22
C THR A 118 14.44 12.30 1.16
N GLY A 119 15.51 11.53 1.37
CA GLY A 119 15.80 10.92 2.67
C GLY A 119 15.99 11.94 3.79
N ILE A 120 16.73 13.03 3.53
CA ILE A 120 16.95 14.11 4.51
C ILE A 120 15.63 14.81 4.86
N VAL A 121 14.87 15.23 3.84
CA VAL A 121 13.59 15.93 4.04
C VAL A 121 12.62 15.04 4.82
N CYS A 122 12.48 13.77 4.41
CA CYS A 122 11.62 12.80 5.08
C CYS A 122 12.00 12.59 6.54
N THR A 123 13.28 12.37 6.81
CA THR A 123 13.79 12.18 8.18
C THR A 123 13.53 13.43 9.03
N PHE A 124 13.75 14.62 8.49
CA PHE A 124 13.59 15.87 9.21
C PHE A 124 12.15 16.10 9.67
N TYR A 125 11.16 16.02 8.76
CA TYR A 125 9.77 16.27 9.17
C TYR A 125 9.19 15.12 10.01
N CYS A 126 9.64 13.87 9.78
CA CYS A 126 9.19 12.73 10.58
C CYS A 126 9.69 12.82 12.03
N THR A 127 10.95 13.25 12.24
CA THR A 127 11.53 13.38 13.58
C THR A 127 10.93 14.56 14.35
N LEU A 128 10.69 15.70 13.71
CA LEU A 128 10.12 16.87 14.38
C LEU A 128 8.62 16.75 14.66
N GLY A 129 7.87 16.17 13.72
CA GLY A 129 6.41 16.20 13.76
C GLY A 129 5.75 14.97 14.39
N GLY A 130 6.49 13.85 14.50
CA GLY A 130 5.99 12.58 15.01
C GLY A 130 4.78 12.05 14.23
N LEU A 131 4.03 11.12 14.85
CA LEU A 131 2.93 10.41 14.18
C LEU A 131 1.80 11.35 13.71
N LYS A 132 1.57 12.47 14.41
CA LYS A 132 0.56 13.47 14.01
C LYS A 132 0.92 14.17 12.71
N ALA A 133 2.18 14.62 12.55
CA ALA A 133 2.58 15.28 11.32
C ALA A 133 2.58 14.32 10.14
N VAL A 134 3.05 13.08 10.34
CA VAL A 134 3.03 12.03 9.31
C VAL A 134 1.62 11.79 8.77
N VAL A 135 0.63 11.68 9.66
CA VAL A 135 -0.78 11.49 9.25
C VAL A 135 -1.30 12.66 8.41
N TRP A 136 -0.90 13.90 8.72
CA TRP A 136 -1.29 15.08 7.94
C TRP A 136 -0.58 15.19 6.60
N THR A 137 0.73 14.90 6.55
CA THR A 137 1.48 14.88 5.29
C THR A 137 0.96 13.80 4.35
N ASP A 138 0.62 12.63 4.90
CA ASP A 138 0.00 11.52 4.16
C ASP A 138 -1.34 11.94 3.52
N ALA A 139 -2.19 12.65 4.27
CA ALA A 139 -3.47 13.13 3.78
C ALA A 139 -3.30 14.15 2.63
N PHE A 140 -2.33 15.05 2.73
CA PHE A 140 -1.99 15.98 1.64
C PHE A 140 -1.43 15.24 0.42
N GLN A 141 -0.53 14.28 0.64
CA GLN A 141 0.07 13.48 -0.43
C GLN A 141 -0.99 12.72 -1.24
N MET A 142 -2.02 12.16 -0.59
CA MET A 142 -3.14 11.51 -1.27
C MET A 142 -3.85 12.44 -2.28
N ILE A 143 -4.08 13.70 -1.90
CA ILE A 143 -4.74 14.68 -2.78
C ILE A 143 -3.85 14.96 -4.00
N VAL A 144 -2.55 15.18 -3.78
CA VAL A 144 -1.58 15.41 -4.86
C VAL A 144 -1.53 14.21 -5.80
N MET A 145 -1.54 12.99 -5.27
CA MET A 145 -1.55 11.75 -6.06
C MET A 145 -2.82 11.62 -6.91
N ILE A 146 -4.00 11.86 -6.35
CA ILE A 146 -5.27 11.79 -7.09
C ILE A 146 -5.26 12.79 -8.25
N VAL A 147 -4.85 14.04 -7.99
CA VAL A 147 -4.75 15.07 -9.03
C VAL A 147 -3.75 14.64 -10.11
N GLY A 148 -2.58 14.13 -9.71
CA GLY A 148 -1.56 13.63 -10.64
C GLY A 148 -2.03 12.47 -11.51
N PHE A 149 -2.80 11.54 -10.95
CA PHE A 149 -3.38 10.45 -11.74
C PHE A 149 -4.44 10.95 -12.72
N LEU A 150 -5.32 11.85 -12.28
CA LEU A 150 -6.33 12.44 -13.16
C LEU A 150 -5.70 13.21 -14.32
N THR A 151 -4.65 14.00 -14.07
CA THR A 151 -3.96 14.73 -15.14
C THR A 151 -3.30 13.80 -16.14
N VAL A 152 -2.63 12.73 -15.69
CA VAL A 152 -2.04 11.72 -16.57
C VAL A 152 -3.12 10.98 -17.38
N LEU A 153 -4.25 10.61 -16.76
CA LEU A 153 -5.35 9.94 -17.44
C LEU A 153 -6.00 10.84 -18.50
N ILE A 154 -6.24 12.12 -18.18
CA ILE A 154 -6.86 13.08 -19.10
C ILE A 154 -5.92 13.38 -20.26
N GLN A 155 -4.66 13.77 -20.00
CA GLN A 155 -3.71 14.09 -21.06
C GLN A 155 -3.33 12.86 -21.89
N GLY A 156 -3.14 11.71 -21.23
CA GLY A 156 -2.87 10.45 -21.90
C GLY A 156 -4.01 10.03 -22.81
N SER A 157 -5.27 10.18 -22.38
CA SER A 157 -6.42 9.90 -23.22
C SER A 157 -6.56 10.90 -24.37
N ALA A 158 -6.36 12.19 -24.10
CA ALA A 158 -6.44 13.24 -25.13
C ALA A 158 -5.40 13.04 -26.25
N HIS A 159 -4.16 12.70 -25.88
CA HIS A 159 -3.08 12.47 -26.86
C HIS A 159 -3.32 11.21 -27.72
N ASN A 160 -4.00 10.21 -27.17
CA ASN A 160 -4.35 8.98 -27.89
C ASN A 160 -5.68 9.10 -28.68
N GLY A 161 -6.21 10.30 -28.91
CA GLY A 161 -7.44 10.49 -29.70
C GLY A 161 -8.75 10.27 -28.91
N GLY A 162 -8.68 10.35 -27.58
CA GLY A 162 -9.83 10.23 -26.67
C GLY A 162 -9.91 8.90 -25.94
N LEU A 163 -10.72 8.88 -24.87
CA LEU A 163 -10.95 7.68 -24.04
C LEU A 163 -11.45 6.49 -24.87
N GLN A 164 -12.29 6.74 -25.87
CA GLN A 164 -12.85 5.68 -26.70
C GLN A 164 -11.76 4.93 -27.48
N ASN A 165 -10.81 5.65 -28.09
CA ASN A 165 -9.71 5.02 -28.83
C ASN A 165 -8.78 4.22 -27.90
N VAL A 166 -8.57 4.70 -26.66
CA VAL A 166 -7.82 3.96 -25.64
C VAL A 166 -8.51 2.64 -25.28
N LEU A 167 -9.84 2.64 -25.09
CA LEU A 167 -10.59 1.41 -24.83
C LEU A 167 -10.58 0.45 -26.03
N GLU A 168 -10.71 0.97 -27.25
CA GLU A 168 -10.63 0.16 -28.47
C GLU A 168 -9.24 -0.49 -28.62
N GLN A 169 -8.16 0.25 -28.38
CA GLN A 169 -6.80 -0.30 -28.37
C GLN A 169 -6.61 -1.35 -27.26
N ALA A 170 -7.16 -1.12 -26.07
CA ALA A 170 -7.10 -2.08 -24.97
C ALA A 170 -7.87 -3.37 -25.29
N SER A 171 -9.01 -3.24 -25.98
CA SER A 171 -9.82 -4.37 -26.46
C SER A 171 -9.06 -5.17 -27.52
N ASN A 172 -8.53 -4.49 -28.54
CA ASN A 172 -7.76 -5.11 -29.62
C ASN A 172 -6.49 -5.79 -29.10
N GLY A 173 -5.85 -5.23 -28.07
CA GLY A 173 -4.71 -5.83 -27.39
C GLY A 173 -5.05 -7.02 -26.48
N SER A 174 -6.32 -7.47 -26.43
CA SER A 174 -6.80 -8.52 -25.52
C SER A 174 -6.53 -8.24 -24.04
N ARG A 175 -6.39 -6.95 -23.67
CA ARG A 175 -6.06 -6.53 -22.29
C ARG A 175 -7.31 -6.34 -21.44
N LEU A 176 -8.50 -6.29 -22.05
CA LEU A 176 -9.78 -6.13 -21.35
C LEU A 176 -10.38 -7.46 -20.85
N HIS A 177 -9.67 -8.58 -20.97
CA HIS A 177 -10.13 -9.84 -20.41
C HIS A 177 -9.91 -9.86 -18.88
N ILE A 178 -10.88 -9.29 -18.16
CA ILE A 178 -10.75 -9.05 -16.71
C ILE A 178 -10.82 -10.36 -15.91
N VAL A 179 -11.71 -11.28 -16.26
CA VAL A 179 -12.00 -12.46 -15.43
C VAL A 179 -11.57 -13.74 -16.14
N ASP A 180 -10.55 -14.39 -15.59
CA ASP A 180 -10.18 -15.76 -15.94
C ASP A 180 -10.62 -16.69 -14.78
N PHE A 181 -11.49 -17.66 -15.07
CA PHE A 181 -12.04 -18.61 -14.09
C PHE A 181 -11.21 -19.89 -13.95
N ASP A 182 -10.07 -19.99 -14.64
CA ASP A 182 -9.18 -21.14 -14.53
C ASP A 182 -8.68 -21.33 -13.09
N VAL A 183 -8.70 -22.59 -12.64
CA VAL A 183 -8.37 -23.01 -11.27
C VAL A 183 -6.89 -23.36 -11.14
N ASP A 184 -6.13 -23.39 -12.24
CA ASP A 184 -4.70 -23.68 -12.22
C ASP A 184 -3.92 -22.66 -11.33
N PRO A 185 -3.31 -23.11 -10.22
CA PRO A 185 -2.58 -22.24 -9.30
C PRO A 185 -1.27 -21.68 -9.90
N LEU A 186 -0.78 -22.23 -11.01
CA LEU A 186 0.43 -21.75 -11.69
C LEU A 186 0.17 -20.50 -12.54
N ARG A 187 -1.10 -20.19 -12.82
CA ARG A 187 -1.48 -19.01 -13.60
C ARG A 187 -1.38 -17.75 -12.72
N ARG A 188 -0.64 -16.76 -13.23
CA ARG A 188 -0.31 -15.53 -12.51
C ARG A 188 -1.54 -14.77 -12.01
N HIS A 189 -2.54 -14.58 -12.88
CA HIS A 189 -3.74 -13.78 -12.60
C HIS A 189 -4.99 -14.55 -13.03
N THR A 190 -5.66 -15.20 -12.08
CA THR A 190 -7.01 -15.75 -12.24
C THR A 190 -7.89 -15.23 -11.11
N LEU A 191 -9.20 -15.38 -11.25
CA LEU A 191 -10.13 -15.00 -10.19
C LEU A 191 -9.79 -15.71 -8.88
N TRP A 192 -9.37 -16.97 -8.92
CA TRP A 192 -9.03 -17.75 -7.74
C TRP A 192 -7.68 -17.37 -7.15
N THR A 193 -6.64 -17.25 -7.97
CA THR A 193 -5.30 -16.91 -7.47
C THR A 193 -5.25 -15.51 -6.90
N ILE A 194 -5.95 -14.55 -7.52
CA ILE A 194 -6.06 -13.19 -6.99
C ILE A 194 -6.98 -13.15 -5.77
N SER A 195 -8.22 -13.66 -5.87
CA SER A 195 -9.18 -13.52 -4.76
C SER A 195 -8.70 -14.27 -3.52
N VAL A 196 -8.37 -15.56 -3.65
CA VAL A 196 -7.98 -16.39 -2.50
C VAL A 196 -6.52 -16.14 -2.13
N GLY A 197 -5.60 -16.33 -3.09
CA GLY A 197 -4.15 -16.18 -2.85
C GLY A 197 -3.76 -14.74 -2.47
N GLY A 198 -4.36 -13.77 -3.14
CA GLY A 198 -4.22 -12.36 -2.78
C GLY A 198 -4.75 -12.05 -1.39
N THR A 199 -5.93 -12.56 -1.00
CA THR A 199 -6.44 -12.35 0.37
C THR A 199 -5.49 -12.88 1.42
N PHE A 200 -4.98 -14.12 1.30
CA PHE A 200 -4.04 -14.65 2.30
C PHE A 200 -2.72 -13.87 2.35
N THR A 201 -2.19 -13.49 1.19
CA THR A 201 -0.93 -12.73 1.09
C THR A 201 -1.08 -11.36 1.74
N TRP A 202 -2.11 -10.63 1.37
CA TRP A 202 -2.36 -9.28 1.86
C TRP A 202 -2.85 -9.27 3.31
N LEU A 203 -3.52 -10.32 3.78
CA LEU A 203 -3.92 -10.44 5.19
C LEU A 203 -2.69 -10.54 6.09
N GLY A 204 -1.64 -11.26 5.68
CA GLY A 204 -0.37 -11.29 6.39
C GLY A 204 0.31 -9.92 6.43
N ILE A 205 0.15 -9.10 5.39
CA ILE A 205 0.74 -7.76 5.31
C ILE A 205 -0.05 -6.73 6.10
N TYR A 206 -1.39 -6.76 6.07
CA TYR A 206 -2.25 -5.75 6.70
C TYR A 206 -2.62 -6.10 8.13
N GLY A 207 -2.90 -7.37 8.41
CA GLY A 207 -3.46 -7.83 9.68
C GLY A 207 -2.51 -7.73 10.87
N VAL A 208 -1.19 -7.78 10.62
CA VAL A 208 -0.17 -7.76 11.68
C VAL A 208 0.87 -6.66 11.52
N ASN A 209 0.72 -5.78 10.51
CA ASN A 209 1.66 -4.69 10.30
C ASN A 209 1.69 -3.76 11.51
N GLN A 210 2.90 -3.43 11.97
CA GLN A 210 3.05 -2.44 13.03
C GLN A 210 2.45 -1.08 12.63
N SER A 211 2.66 -0.62 11.39
CA SER A 211 2.16 0.70 10.94
C SER A 211 0.63 0.78 10.94
N THR A 212 -0.04 -0.26 10.43
CA THR A 212 -1.51 -0.35 10.40
C THR A 212 -2.07 -0.40 11.82
N ILE A 213 -1.65 -1.39 12.60
CA ILE A 213 -2.23 -1.63 13.91
C ILE A 213 -1.96 -0.46 14.85
N GLN A 214 -0.75 0.14 14.82
CA GLN A 214 -0.40 1.28 15.66
C GLN A 214 -1.31 2.50 15.43
N ARG A 215 -1.73 2.73 14.18
CA ARG A 215 -2.66 3.82 13.84
C ARG A 215 -4.08 3.49 14.29
N CYS A 216 -4.53 2.25 14.09
CA CYS A 216 -5.85 1.81 14.53
C CYS A 216 -6.01 1.87 16.06
N ILE A 217 -5.00 1.44 16.84
CA ILE A 217 -5.04 1.53 18.31
C ILE A 217 -4.96 2.98 18.84
N SER A 218 -4.52 3.93 18.01
CA SER A 218 -4.49 5.36 18.34
C SER A 218 -5.88 6.03 18.21
N CYS A 219 -6.89 5.31 17.72
CA CYS A 219 -8.28 5.75 17.72
C CYS A 219 -8.86 5.79 19.15
N LYS A 220 -9.88 6.64 19.37
CA LYS A 220 -10.47 6.81 20.71
C LYS A 220 -11.30 5.60 21.17
N THR A 221 -11.88 4.87 20.23
CA THR A 221 -12.74 3.71 20.52
C THR A 221 -12.52 2.63 19.48
N GLU A 222 -12.76 1.37 19.85
CA GLU A 222 -12.69 0.21 18.94
C GLU A 222 -13.60 0.40 17.71
N LYS A 223 -14.80 0.97 17.91
CA LYS A 223 -15.73 1.26 16.81
C LYS A 223 -15.16 2.25 15.80
N HIS A 224 -14.44 3.29 16.26
CA HIS A 224 -13.76 4.25 15.38
C HIS A 224 -12.51 3.66 14.71
N ALA A 225 -11.96 2.56 15.24
CA ALA A 225 -10.84 1.87 14.62
C ALA A 225 -11.30 0.87 13.55
N LYS A 226 -12.51 0.31 13.69
CA LYS A 226 -13.14 -0.60 12.73
C LYS A 226 -13.73 0.11 11.50
N LEU A 227 -14.22 1.34 11.70
CA LEU A 227 -14.74 2.23 10.64
C LEU A 227 -13.59 2.88 9.87
#